data_AF-A0A8H8MZC6-F1
#
_entry.id   AF-A0A8H8MZC6-F1
#
_cell.length_a   1.000
_cell.length_b   1.000
_cell.length_c   1.000
_cell.angle_alpha   90.00
_cell.angle_beta   90.00
_cell.angle_gamma   90.00
#
_symmetry.space_group_name_H-M   'P 1'
#
loop_
_entity.id
_entity.type
_entity.pdbx_description
1 polymer ?
#
loop_
_entity_poly.entity_id
_entity_poly.type
_entity_poly.pdbx_seq_one_letter_code
_entity_poly.pdbx_strand_id
1 'polypeptide(L)'
;MLQYGSTLKWYRALLHQQFNPRASKGYLPVHYHETRKFMKRLLENPKDFLSAVRLMTSSVFLRVAYGHEVKSVDDIFVRNAALGTAAFSETMQPTRWVVDMLPMLRYLPVWFPLATFHRRAKQIYEMESTHRELPFQDLEKRVSEGTAEACFASKLLHKDDGALVDPEEREHIKYLTSSVYSGAADSATSLLESFFLAMTLYPDVQAKAREEIDAYTEQYTKGSRSQLILFEDRANLPYTRMKMNLNMWKMMHDPEVYEQPDRFMPERYLVENPPPEPESYAFAFGRRICPGVATSKHMLFIAMSNVLANFTIGKAKDERGLDITPEERYSSDLTR
;
A
#
# COMPACT_ATOMS: atom_id res chain seq x y z
N MET A 1 -10.63 12.46 -8.93
CA MET A 1 -9.53 13.10 -8.16
C MET A 1 -9.91 14.52 -7.76
N LEU A 2 -9.51 14.99 -6.57
CA LEU A 2 -9.78 16.37 -6.12
C LEU A 2 -9.00 17.40 -6.94
N GLN A 3 -9.72 18.41 -7.45
CA GLN A 3 -9.11 19.57 -8.10
C GLN A 3 -8.18 20.32 -7.13
N TYR A 4 -7.20 21.04 -7.68
CA TYR A 4 -6.30 21.84 -6.86
C TYR A 4 -7.07 23.05 -6.30
N GLY A 5 -7.20 23.13 -4.98
CA GLY A 5 -8.01 24.14 -4.31
C GLY A 5 -7.88 24.07 -2.79
N SER A 6 -8.72 24.82 -2.08
CA SER A 6 -8.75 24.87 -0.61
C SER A 6 -8.97 23.48 0.00
N THR A 7 -9.95 22.72 -0.49
CA THR A 7 -10.26 21.36 -0.01
C THR A 7 -9.05 20.45 -0.10
N LEU A 8 -8.37 20.39 -1.26
CA LEU A 8 -7.17 19.57 -1.38
C LEU A 8 -6.06 20.02 -0.43
N LYS A 9 -5.83 21.32 -0.30
CA LYS A 9 -4.79 21.86 0.60
C LYS A 9 -5.08 21.44 2.04
N TRP A 10 -6.35 21.49 2.46
CA TRP A 10 -6.81 21.03 3.76
C TRP A 10 -6.58 19.52 3.95
N TYR A 11 -6.99 18.68 2.99
CA TYR A 11 -6.71 17.23 3.01
C TYR A 11 -5.22 16.95 3.15
N ARG A 12 -4.38 17.64 2.36
CA ARG A 12 -2.92 17.47 2.41
C ARG A 12 -2.31 17.95 3.72
N ALA A 13 -2.85 18.99 4.34
CA ALA A 13 -2.40 19.45 5.65
C ALA A 13 -2.63 18.38 6.73
N LEU A 14 -3.85 17.83 6.78
CA LEU A 14 -4.20 16.75 7.72
C LEU A 14 -3.36 15.49 7.51
N LEU A 15 -3.20 15.05 6.25
CA LEU A 15 -2.36 13.90 5.94
C LEU A 15 -0.90 14.15 6.30
N HIS A 16 -0.37 15.34 6.01
CA HIS A 16 1.00 15.67 6.36
C HIS A 16 1.21 15.69 7.88
N GLN A 17 0.26 16.24 8.64
CA GLN A 17 0.32 16.22 10.11
C GLN A 17 0.41 14.80 10.66
N GLN A 18 -0.32 13.86 10.07
CA GLN A 18 -0.37 12.48 10.55
C GLN A 18 0.73 11.56 9.99
N PHE A 19 1.21 11.80 8.77
CA PHE A 19 2.09 10.89 8.03
C PHE A 19 3.48 11.46 7.72
N ASN A 20 3.83 12.64 8.22
CA ASN A 20 5.22 13.12 8.15
C ASN A 20 6.20 12.16 8.85
N PRO A 21 7.51 12.22 8.55
CA PRO A 21 8.50 11.29 9.09
C PRO A 21 8.57 11.19 10.63
N ARG A 22 8.15 12.21 11.37
CA ARG A 22 8.10 12.18 12.84
C ARG A 22 6.83 11.48 13.32
N ALA A 23 5.67 11.90 12.81
CA ALA A 23 4.38 11.34 13.20
C ALA A 23 4.22 9.87 12.78
N SER A 24 4.78 9.49 11.63
CA SER A 24 4.71 8.11 11.11
C SER A 24 5.37 7.08 12.02
N LYS A 25 6.32 7.47 12.89
CA LYS A 25 6.94 6.58 13.87
C LYS A 25 5.93 6.05 14.90
N GLY A 26 4.86 6.79 15.17
CA GLY A 26 3.77 6.34 16.04
C GLY A 26 3.07 5.08 15.54
N TYR A 27 3.22 4.73 14.26
CA TYR A 27 2.63 3.53 13.65
C TYR A 27 3.57 2.31 13.63
N LEU A 28 4.84 2.45 14.05
CA LEU A 28 5.79 1.33 14.11
C LEU A 28 5.25 0.13 14.91
N PRO A 29 4.60 0.29 16.08
CA PRO A 29 4.02 -0.85 16.81
C PRO A 29 3.00 -1.64 15.98
N VAL A 30 2.19 -0.95 15.16
CA VAL A 30 1.22 -1.60 14.26
C VAL A 30 1.94 -2.39 13.19
N HIS A 31 2.97 -1.81 12.55
CA HIS A 31 3.77 -2.49 11.54
C HIS A 31 4.47 -3.75 12.11
N TYR A 32 5.06 -3.65 13.30
CA TYR A 32 5.70 -4.80 13.95
C TYR A 32 4.68 -5.89 14.29
N HIS A 33 3.53 -5.52 14.86
CA HIS A 33 2.50 -6.48 15.24
C HIS A 33 1.95 -7.23 14.03
N GLU A 34 1.58 -6.53 12.96
CA GLU A 34 1.06 -7.18 11.76
C GLU A 34 2.14 -7.95 10.99
N THR A 35 3.40 -7.52 11.02
CA THR A 35 4.51 -8.31 10.45
C THR A 35 4.68 -9.63 11.18
N ARG A 36 4.60 -9.68 12.51
CA ARG A 36 4.66 -10.97 13.24
C ARG A 36 3.55 -11.92 12.83
N LYS A 37 2.31 -11.41 12.73
CA LYS A 37 1.16 -12.20 12.28
C LYS A 37 1.35 -12.67 10.83
N PHE A 38 1.91 -11.82 9.97
CA PHE A 38 2.25 -12.18 8.58
C PHE A 38 3.29 -13.31 8.51
N MET A 39 4.41 -13.17 9.22
CA MET A 39 5.46 -14.19 9.28
C MET A 39 4.92 -15.54 9.77
N LYS A 40 4.06 -15.52 10.80
CA LYS A 40 3.39 -16.73 11.30
C LYS A 40 2.52 -17.39 10.22
N ARG A 41 1.74 -16.61 9.46
CA ARG A 41 0.90 -17.15 8.38
C ARG A 41 1.71 -17.74 7.24
N LEU A 42 2.83 -17.09 6.86
CA LEU A 42 3.75 -17.64 5.87
C LEU A 42 4.36 -18.98 6.31
N LEU A 43 4.66 -19.12 7.61
CA LEU A 43 5.17 -20.37 8.16
C LEU A 43 4.11 -21.49 8.16
N GLU A 44 2.86 -21.15 8.49
CA GLU A 44 1.75 -22.10 8.57
C GLU A 44 1.23 -22.54 7.19
N ASN A 45 1.15 -21.62 6.22
CA ASN A 45 0.66 -21.91 4.87
C ASN A 45 1.43 -21.11 3.79
N PRO A 46 2.67 -21.51 3.45
CA PRO A 46 3.52 -20.76 2.52
C PRO A 46 2.96 -20.70 1.08
N LYS A 47 2.08 -21.63 0.69
CA LYS A 47 1.47 -21.65 -0.64
C LYS A 47 0.45 -20.53 -0.84
N ASP A 48 -0.13 -20.01 0.24
CA ASP A 48 -1.15 -18.96 0.23
C ASP A 48 -0.57 -17.58 0.59
N PHE A 49 0.68 -17.32 0.19
CA PHE A 49 1.40 -16.09 0.55
C PHE A 49 0.70 -14.82 0.02
N LEU A 50 0.01 -14.87 -1.14
CA LEU A 50 -0.72 -13.73 -1.69
C LEU A 50 -1.85 -13.28 -0.75
N SER A 51 -2.62 -14.23 -0.20
CA SER A 51 -3.64 -13.94 0.79
C SER A 51 -3.03 -13.40 2.09
N ALA A 52 -1.88 -13.95 2.51
CA ALA A 52 -1.15 -13.46 3.67
C ALA A 52 -0.66 -12.02 3.50
N VAL A 53 -0.15 -11.67 2.30
CA VAL A 53 0.27 -10.31 1.94
C VAL A 53 -0.92 -9.36 1.98
N ARG A 54 -2.02 -9.70 1.29
CA ARG A 54 -3.23 -8.86 1.25
C ARG A 54 -3.83 -8.64 2.64
N LEU A 55 -3.82 -9.67 3.49
CA LEU A 55 -4.29 -9.55 4.85
C LEU A 55 -3.39 -8.63 5.68
N MET A 56 -2.06 -8.77 5.58
CA MET A 56 -1.11 -7.91 6.29
C MET A 56 -1.31 -6.43 5.94
N THR A 57 -1.31 -6.09 4.65
CA THR A 57 -1.42 -4.71 4.18
C THR A 57 -2.76 -4.11 4.58
N SER A 58 -3.85 -4.85 4.40
CA SER A 58 -5.19 -4.40 4.79
C SER A 58 -5.30 -4.21 6.30
N SER A 59 -4.77 -5.13 7.13
CA SER A 59 -4.73 -5.00 8.59
C SER A 59 -4.02 -3.74 9.03
N VAL A 60 -2.83 -3.46 8.48
CA VAL A 60 -2.05 -2.28 8.84
C VAL A 60 -2.86 -1.01 8.57
N PHE A 61 -3.40 -0.85 7.37
CA PHE A 61 -4.03 0.41 7.01
C PHE A 61 -5.45 0.58 7.55
N LEU A 62 -6.19 -0.51 7.78
CA LEU A 62 -7.47 -0.44 8.52
C LEU A 62 -7.25 -0.06 10.00
N ARG A 63 -6.19 -0.59 10.63
CA ARG A 63 -5.85 -0.20 12.00
C ARG A 63 -5.34 1.24 12.09
N VAL A 64 -4.53 1.69 11.12
CA VAL A 64 -4.06 3.08 11.04
C VAL A 64 -5.22 4.05 10.80
N ALA A 65 -6.12 3.73 9.86
CA ALA A 65 -7.22 4.62 9.48
C ALA A 65 -8.34 4.65 10.52
N TYR A 66 -8.79 3.48 10.98
CA TYR A 66 -9.99 3.31 11.80
C TYR A 66 -9.78 2.58 13.13
N GLY A 67 -8.56 2.16 13.45
CA GLY A 67 -8.31 1.37 14.67
C GLY A 67 -9.05 0.04 14.66
N HIS A 68 -9.30 -0.51 13.46
CA HIS A 68 -10.02 -1.77 13.27
C HIS A 68 -9.05 -2.95 13.20
N GLU A 69 -9.30 -3.99 13.98
CA GLU A 69 -8.52 -5.23 13.91
C GLU A 69 -9.12 -6.20 12.89
N VAL A 70 -8.37 -6.45 11.82
CA VAL A 70 -8.77 -7.41 10.78
C VAL A 70 -8.44 -8.83 11.23
N LYS A 71 -9.46 -9.69 11.23
CA LYS A 71 -9.34 -11.10 11.66
C LYS A 71 -9.08 -12.06 10.51
N SER A 72 -9.70 -11.82 9.35
CA SER A 72 -9.59 -12.68 8.16
C SER A 72 -9.68 -11.86 6.87
N VAL A 73 -9.37 -12.50 5.74
CA VAL A 73 -9.54 -11.91 4.40
C VAL A 73 -11.00 -11.69 4.02
N ASP A 74 -11.94 -12.36 4.71
CA ASP A 74 -13.38 -12.21 4.53
C ASP A 74 -13.98 -11.02 5.27
N ASP A 75 -13.15 -10.31 6.05
CA ASP A 75 -13.55 -9.07 6.71
C ASP A 75 -14.20 -8.11 5.69
N ILE A 76 -15.37 -7.59 6.07
CA ILE A 76 -16.20 -6.78 5.18
C ILE A 76 -15.46 -5.53 4.69
N PHE A 77 -14.60 -4.93 5.51
CA PHE A 77 -13.85 -3.74 5.11
C PHE A 77 -12.74 -4.08 4.12
N VAL A 78 -12.11 -5.26 4.26
CA VAL A 78 -11.11 -5.77 3.30
C VAL A 78 -11.76 -6.06 1.94
N ARG A 79 -12.93 -6.69 1.95
CA ARG A 79 -13.69 -6.97 0.72
C ARG A 79 -14.15 -5.68 0.05
N ASN A 80 -14.70 -4.74 0.81
CA ASN A 80 -15.17 -3.46 0.28
C ASN A 80 -14.01 -2.60 -0.25
N ALA A 81 -12.83 -2.61 0.39
CA ALA A 81 -11.65 -1.94 -0.13
C ALA A 81 -11.27 -2.41 -1.53
N ALA A 82 -11.31 -3.73 -1.75
CA ALA A 82 -10.98 -4.29 -3.06
C ALA A 82 -12.06 -4.00 -4.09
N LEU A 83 -13.33 -4.02 -3.71
CA LEU A 83 -14.44 -3.63 -4.58
C LEU A 83 -14.36 -2.14 -4.97
N GLY A 84 -14.08 -1.26 -4.02
CA GLY A 84 -13.87 0.17 -4.26
C GLY A 84 -12.65 0.42 -5.15
N THR A 85 -11.54 -0.27 -4.89
CA THR A 85 -10.34 -0.18 -5.74
C THR A 85 -10.61 -0.66 -7.17
N ALA A 86 -11.33 -1.76 -7.35
CA ALA A 86 -11.71 -2.25 -8.69
C ALA A 86 -12.63 -1.25 -9.41
N ALA A 87 -13.60 -0.67 -8.70
CA ALA A 87 -14.46 0.38 -9.23
C ALA A 87 -13.65 1.63 -9.61
N PHE A 88 -12.74 2.07 -8.75
CA PHE A 88 -11.83 3.19 -9.01
C PHE A 88 -10.97 2.94 -10.25
N SER A 89 -10.32 1.78 -10.34
CA SER A 89 -9.50 1.40 -11.50
C SER A 89 -10.33 1.46 -12.79
N GLU A 90 -11.54 0.89 -12.77
CA GLU A 90 -12.46 0.95 -13.90
C GLU A 90 -12.81 2.39 -14.30
N THR A 91 -13.07 3.28 -13.33
CA THR A 91 -13.37 4.69 -13.63
C THR A 91 -12.17 5.48 -14.15
N MET A 92 -10.95 5.04 -13.86
CA MET A 92 -9.72 5.73 -14.27
C MET A 92 -9.17 5.25 -15.61
N GLN A 93 -9.72 4.18 -16.20
CA GLN A 93 -9.30 3.70 -17.51
C GLN A 93 -9.51 4.80 -18.58
N PRO A 94 -8.43 5.28 -19.22
CA PRO A 94 -8.56 6.26 -20.29
C PRO A 94 -9.47 5.72 -21.39
N THR A 95 -10.25 6.61 -22.00
CA THR A 95 -11.14 6.33 -23.15
C THR A 95 -12.25 5.29 -22.93
N ARG A 96 -12.32 4.63 -21.77
CA ARG A 96 -13.37 3.67 -21.43
C ARG A 96 -14.77 4.31 -21.47
N TRP A 97 -14.89 5.54 -20.97
CA TRP A 97 -16.15 6.23 -20.84
C TRP A 97 -16.29 7.30 -21.92
N VAL A 98 -17.14 7.04 -22.92
CA VAL A 98 -17.39 7.99 -24.02
C VAL A 98 -17.92 9.34 -23.49
N VAL A 99 -18.62 9.33 -22.36
CA VAL A 99 -19.11 10.55 -21.70
C VAL A 99 -17.99 11.50 -21.24
N ASP A 100 -16.79 10.99 -20.98
CA ASP A 100 -15.62 11.83 -20.63
C ASP A 100 -15.08 12.58 -21.85
N MET A 101 -15.24 11.99 -23.05
CA MET A 101 -14.84 12.60 -24.33
C MET A 101 -15.94 13.52 -24.89
N LEU A 102 -17.20 13.13 -24.69
CA LEU A 102 -18.40 13.84 -25.17
C LEU A 102 -19.33 14.14 -23.98
N PRO A 103 -19.06 15.23 -23.22
CA PRO A 103 -19.81 15.56 -22.01
C PRO A 103 -21.33 15.72 -22.22
N MET A 104 -21.76 16.04 -23.44
CA MET A 104 -23.18 16.13 -23.80
C MET A 104 -23.95 14.82 -23.58
N LEU A 105 -23.27 13.67 -23.61
CA LEU A 105 -23.89 12.38 -23.39
C LEU A 105 -24.43 12.22 -21.97
N ARG A 106 -23.96 13.00 -20.98
CA ARG A 106 -24.45 12.95 -19.59
C ARG A 106 -25.93 13.30 -19.43
N TYR A 107 -26.54 13.89 -20.46
CA TYR A 107 -27.95 14.28 -20.49
C TYR A 107 -28.84 13.23 -21.16
N LEU A 108 -28.28 12.11 -21.62
CA LEU A 108 -29.07 11.02 -22.20
C LEU A 108 -30.00 10.41 -21.12
N PRO A 109 -31.28 10.18 -21.45
CA PRO A 109 -32.18 9.49 -20.54
C PRO A 109 -31.68 8.08 -20.19
N VAL A 110 -31.90 7.63 -18.95
CA VAL A 110 -31.42 6.32 -18.44
C VAL A 110 -31.98 5.11 -19.22
N TRP A 111 -33.11 5.27 -19.91
CA TRP A 111 -33.70 4.24 -20.76
C TRP A 111 -32.99 4.09 -22.11
N PHE A 112 -32.19 5.08 -22.53
CA PHE A 112 -31.55 5.08 -23.84
C PHE A 112 -30.46 3.99 -23.93
N PRO A 113 -30.37 3.20 -25.02
CA PRO A 113 -29.46 2.04 -25.09
C PRO A 113 -27.97 2.35 -24.86
N LEU A 114 -27.50 3.55 -25.22
CA LEU A 114 -26.11 3.98 -25.02
C LEU A 114 -25.86 4.65 -23.65
N ALA A 115 -26.89 4.76 -22.80
CA ALA A 115 -26.81 5.34 -21.47
C ALA A 115 -26.44 4.32 -20.36
N THR A 116 -25.80 3.20 -20.72
CA THR A 116 -25.40 2.15 -19.77
C THR A 116 -24.45 2.66 -18.67
N PHE A 117 -23.67 3.70 -18.98
CA PHE A 117 -22.79 4.37 -18.01
C PHE A 117 -23.55 4.96 -16.83
N HIS A 118 -24.83 5.37 -16.96
CA HIS A 118 -25.63 5.83 -15.81
C HIS A 118 -25.89 4.70 -14.81
N ARG A 119 -26.20 3.49 -15.31
CA ARG A 119 -26.43 2.32 -14.43
C ARG A 119 -25.14 1.90 -13.75
N ARG A 120 -24.03 1.88 -14.49
CA ARG A 120 -22.71 1.54 -13.92
C ARG A 120 -22.23 2.59 -12.94
N ALA A 121 -22.42 3.89 -13.22
CA ALA A 121 -22.11 4.97 -12.29
C ALA A 121 -22.91 4.85 -10.99
N LYS A 122 -24.19 4.47 -11.06
CA LYS A 122 -25.00 4.20 -9.86
C LYS A 122 -24.44 3.04 -9.02
N GLN A 123 -24.08 1.93 -9.65
CA GLN A 123 -23.47 0.78 -8.97
C GLN A 123 -22.15 1.17 -8.31
N ILE A 124 -21.28 1.88 -9.03
CA ILE A 124 -20.00 2.37 -8.51
C ILE A 124 -20.24 3.32 -7.34
N TYR A 125 -21.21 4.23 -7.44
CA TYR A 125 -21.59 5.12 -6.34
C TYR A 125 -22.04 4.35 -5.10
N GLU A 126 -22.86 3.31 -5.24
CA GLU A 126 -23.31 2.47 -4.13
C GLU A 126 -22.15 1.72 -3.46
N MET A 127 -21.23 1.16 -4.28
CA MET A 127 -20.01 0.49 -3.81
C MET A 127 -19.09 1.45 -3.06
N GLU A 128 -18.79 2.61 -3.65
CA GLU A 128 -17.95 3.66 -3.05
C GLU A 128 -18.57 4.25 -1.78
N SER A 129 -19.89 4.42 -1.76
CA SER A 129 -20.60 4.88 -0.56
C SER A 129 -20.50 3.85 0.56
N THR A 130 -20.65 2.57 0.25
CA THR A 130 -20.54 1.49 1.25
C THR A 130 -19.11 1.37 1.79
N HIS A 131 -18.12 1.46 0.90
CA HIS A 131 -16.70 1.51 1.22
C HIS A 131 -16.37 2.67 2.18
N ARG A 132 -16.95 3.85 1.95
CA ARG A 132 -16.71 5.04 2.77
C ARG A 132 -17.48 5.04 4.10
N GLU A 133 -18.73 4.60 4.08
CA GLU A 133 -19.63 4.73 5.24
C GLU A 133 -19.41 3.65 6.30
N LEU A 134 -19.29 2.38 5.91
CA LEU A 134 -19.31 1.28 6.89
C LEU A 134 -18.17 1.32 7.92
N PRO A 135 -16.88 1.53 7.53
CA PRO A 135 -15.80 1.60 8.51
C PRO A 135 -15.95 2.82 9.44
N PHE A 136 -16.53 3.91 8.92
CA PHE A 136 -16.73 5.12 9.71
C PHE A 136 -17.86 4.94 10.73
N GLN A 137 -18.97 4.32 10.33
CA GLN A 137 -20.09 3.99 11.23
C GLN A 137 -19.66 3.04 12.35
N ASP A 138 -18.85 2.02 12.03
CA ASP A 138 -18.26 1.13 13.04
C ASP A 138 -17.39 1.91 14.04
N LEU A 139 -16.54 2.81 13.55
CA LEU A 139 -15.72 3.64 14.42
C LEU A 139 -16.57 4.54 15.32
N GLU A 140 -17.58 5.23 14.79
CA GLU A 140 -18.46 6.10 15.57
C GLU A 140 -19.16 5.32 16.68
N LYS A 141 -19.62 4.10 16.38
CA LYS A 141 -20.19 3.21 17.38
C LYS A 141 -19.17 2.91 18.49
N ARG A 142 -17.95 2.48 18.14
CA ARG A 142 -16.89 2.20 19.13
C ARG A 142 -16.47 3.43 19.94
N VAL A 143 -16.50 4.63 19.34
CA VAL A 143 -16.24 5.89 20.04
C VAL A 143 -17.35 6.16 21.06
N SER A 144 -18.63 6.00 20.67
CA SER A 144 -19.77 6.19 21.57
C SER A 144 -19.78 5.19 22.74
N GLU A 145 -19.26 3.99 22.52
CA GLU A 145 -19.11 2.93 23.53
C GLU A 145 -17.85 3.08 24.39
N GLY A 146 -16.95 4.03 24.07
CA GLY A 146 -15.69 4.22 24.78
C GLY A 146 -14.65 3.11 24.54
N THR A 147 -14.82 2.30 23.48
CA THR A 147 -13.97 1.14 23.15
C THR A 147 -13.03 1.39 21.96
N ALA A 148 -13.13 2.56 21.31
CA ALA A 148 -12.32 2.89 20.14
C ALA A 148 -10.82 3.07 20.48
N GLU A 149 -9.95 2.38 19.73
CA GLU A 149 -8.51 2.68 19.73
C GLU A 149 -8.25 4.03 19.06
N ALA A 150 -7.22 4.76 19.53
CA ALA A 150 -6.77 5.98 18.89
C ALA A 150 -6.24 5.68 17.48
N CYS A 151 -6.89 6.24 16.46
CA CYS A 151 -6.55 6.07 15.05
C CYS A 151 -6.60 7.40 14.30
N PHE A 152 -6.31 7.39 12.98
CA PHE A 152 -6.36 8.62 12.20
C PHE A 152 -7.75 9.25 12.19
N ALA A 153 -8.79 8.47 11.92
CA ALA A 153 -10.16 8.96 11.88
C ALA A 153 -10.62 9.47 13.27
N SER A 154 -10.37 8.73 14.35
CA SER A 154 -10.84 9.12 15.68
C SER A 154 -10.24 10.45 16.17
N LYS A 155 -9.01 10.77 15.77
CA LYS A 155 -8.35 12.05 16.07
C LYS A 155 -8.96 13.24 15.32
N LEU A 156 -9.72 13.00 14.25
CA LEU A 156 -10.34 14.05 13.45
C LEU A 156 -11.83 14.23 13.78
N LEU A 157 -12.44 13.37 14.60
CA LEU A 157 -13.87 13.45 14.93
C LEU A 157 -14.22 14.64 15.84
N HIS A 158 -13.24 15.12 16.60
CA HIS A 158 -13.42 16.20 17.57
C HIS A 158 -12.49 17.37 17.24
N LYS A 159 -13.00 18.59 17.46
CA LYS A 159 -12.24 19.84 17.45
C LYS A 159 -11.38 19.94 18.72
N ASP A 160 -10.46 20.90 18.75
CA ASP A 160 -9.55 21.12 19.89
C ASP A 160 -10.28 21.42 21.22
N ASP A 161 -11.52 21.94 21.13
CA ASP A 161 -12.39 22.21 22.28
C ASP A 161 -13.22 20.98 22.72
N GLY A 162 -13.05 19.83 22.06
CA GLY A 162 -13.78 18.59 22.31
C GLY A 162 -15.13 18.47 21.60
N ALA A 163 -15.62 19.52 20.94
CA ALA A 163 -16.86 19.47 20.18
C ALA A 163 -16.72 18.57 18.94
N LEU A 164 -17.81 17.94 18.50
CA LEU A 164 -17.82 17.21 17.23
C LEU A 164 -17.58 18.18 16.05
N VAL A 165 -16.89 17.69 15.03
CA VAL A 165 -16.77 18.38 13.74
C VAL A 165 -18.14 18.60 13.10
N ASP A 166 -18.26 19.65 12.29
CA ASP A 166 -19.53 19.93 11.61
C ASP A 166 -19.84 18.87 10.53
N PRO A 167 -21.10 18.78 10.05
CA PRO A 167 -21.49 17.74 9.10
C PRO A 167 -20.71 17.74 7.77
N GLU A 168 -20.28 18.91 7.30
CA GLU A 168 -19.51 19.04 6.05
C GLU A 168 -18.07 18.56 6.25
N GLU A 169 -17.42 19.01 7.33
CA GLU A 169 -16.10 18.55 7.74
C GLU A 169 -16.10 17.04 8.00
N ARG A 170 -17.13 16.52 8.67
CA ARG A 170 -17.34 15.08 8.91
C ARG A 170 -17.35 14.30 7.60
N GLU A 171 -18.11 14.74 6.60
CA GLU A 171 -18.17 14.07 5.30
C GLU A 171 -16.79 14.08 4.62
N HIS A 172 -16.07 15.20 4.70
CA HIS A 172 -14.70 15.27 4.19
C HIS A 172 -13.73 14.31 4.89
N ILE A 173 -13.84 14.14 6.21
CA ILE A 173 -13.04 13.18 6.97
C ILE A 173 -13.33 11.75 6.50
N LYS A 174 -14.58 11.39 6.18
CA LYS A 174 -14.89 10.07 5.63
C LYS A 174 -14.19 9.82 4.30
N TYR A 175 -14.24 10.78 3.38
CA TYR A 175 -13.51 10.68 2.11
C TYR A 175 -12.00 10.56 2.34
N LEU A 176 -11.46 11.34 3.26
CA LEU A 176 -10.04 11.35 3.56
C LEU A 176 -9.58 9.99 4.12
N THR A 177 -10.26 9.49 5.15
CA THR A 177 -9.90 8.25 5.86
C THR A 177 -10.13 7.02 4.99
N SER A 178 -11.20 7.00 4.18
CA SER A 178 -11.46 5.91 3.23
C SER A 178 -10.39 5.81 2.14
N SER A 179 -9.88 6.96 1.68
CA SER A 179 -8.77 7.00 0.70
C SER A 179 -7.46 6.47 1.27
N VAL A 180 -7.20 6.66 2.57
CA VAL A 180 -5.98 6.17 3.22
C VAL A 180 -5.98 4.64 3.23
N TYR A 181 -7.05 3.98 3.67
CA TYR A 181 -6.97 2.54 3.83
C TYR A 181 -7.08 1.75 2.52
N SER A 182 -7.95 2.14 1.58
CA SER A 182 -8.03 1.43 0.29
C SER A 182 -6.79 1.70 -0.57
N GLY A 183 -6.42 2.97 -0.76
CA GLY A 183 -5.31 3.33 -1.63
C GLY A 183 -3.96 2.82 -1.11
N ALA A 184 -3.73 2.90 0.21
CA ALA A 184 -2.48 2.45 0.78
C ALA A 184 -2.39 0.92 0.90
N ALA A 185 -3.50 0.22 1.20
CA ALA A 185 -3.48 -1.24 1.26
C ALA A 185 -3.26 -1.89 -0.10
N ASP A 186 -3.91 -1.38 -1.15
CA ASP A 186 -3.79 -1.96 -2.49
C ASP A 186 -2.39 -1.78 -3.07
N SER A 187 -1.88 -0.54 -3.10
CA SER A 187 -0.51 -0.27 -3.58
C SER A 187 0.57 -1.03 -2.79
N ALA A 188 0.41 -1.15 -1.47
CA ALA A 188 1.30 -1.95 -0.64
C ALA A 188 1.26 -3.45 -0.97
N THR A 189 0.06 -3.97 -1.30
CA THR A 189 -0.13 -5.36 -1.70
C THR A 189 0.65 -5.62 -2.98
N SER A 190 0.47 -4.78 -4.01
CA SER A 190 1.19 -4.91 -5.28
C SER A 190 2.71 -4.83 -5.11
N LEU A 191 3.22 -3.98 -4.21
CA LEU A 191 4.65 -3.88 -3.91
C LEU A 191 5.22 -5.14 -3.24
N LEU A 192 4.50 -5.70 -2.27
CA LEU A 192 4.92 -6.94 -1.62
C LEU A 192 4.80 -8.14 -2.57
N GLU A 193 3.73 -8.24 -3.37
CA GLU A 193 3.59 -9.26 -4.42
C GLU A 193 4.74 -9.18 -5.43
N SER A 194 5.07 -7.97 -5.89
CA SER A 194 6.23 -7.71 -6.76
C SER A 194 7.54 -8.14 -6.09
N PHE A 195 7.69 -7.93 -4.79
CA PHE A 195 8.88 -8.35 -4.04
C PHE A 195 9.01 -9.87 -4.01
N PHE A 196 7.93 -10.62 -3.75
CA PHE A 196 7.96 -12.08 -3.85
C PHE A 196 8.33 -12.54 -5.27
N LEU A 197 7.77 -11.90 -6.29
CA LEU A 197 8.10 -12.18 -7.69
C LEU A 197 9.59 -11.92 -7.98
N ALA A 198 10.11 -10.76 -7.61
CA ALA A 198 11.51 -10.40 -7.81
C ALA A 198 12.46 -11.36 -7.08
N MET A 199 12.18 -11.69 -5.81
CA MET A 199 13.00 -12.65 -5.07
C MET A 199 12.95 -14.07 -5.66
N THR A 200 11.85 -14.44 -6.32
CA THR A 200 11.69 -15.71 -7.04
C THR A 200 12.50 -15.74 -8.33
N LEU A 201 12.56 -14.63 -9.06
CA LEU A 201 13.22 -14.52 -10.36
C LEU A 201 14.72 -14.22 -10.25
N TYR A 202 15.16 -13.55 -9.19
CA TYR A 202 16.55 -13.10 -8.97
C TYR A 202 17.14 -13.71 -7.68
N PRO A 203 17.40 -15.03 -7.64
CA PRO A 203 17.88 -15.72 -6.44
C PRO A 203 19.24 -15.20 -5.94
N ASP A 204 20.13 -14.76 -6.82
CA ASP A 204 21.42 -14.17 -6.44
C ASP A 204 21.24 -12.87 -5.65
N VAL A 205 20.24 -12.05 -6.03
CA VAL A 205 19.91 -10.81 -5.31
C VAL A 205 19.35 -11.13 -3.93
N GLN A 206 18.48 -12.15 -3.84
CA GLN A 206 17.93 -12.64 -2.58
C GLN A 206 19.04 -13.14 -1.65
N ALA A 207 20.02 -13.89 -2.19
CA ALA A 207 21.13 -14.45 -1.43
C ALA A 207 22.01 -13.35 -0.82
N LYS A 208 22.38 -12.33 -1.60
CA LYS A 208 23.17 -11.18 -1.12
C LYS A 208 22.44 -10.38 -0.03
N ALA A 209 21.14 -10.15 -0.20
CA ALA A 209 20.36 -9.46 0.84
C ALA A 209 20.36 -10.26 2.15
N ARG A 210 20.23 -11.59 2.05
CA ARG A 210 20.29 -12.46 3.22
C ARG A 210 21.67 -12.46 3.87
N GLU A 211 22.74 -12.47 3.09
CA GLU A 211 24.11 -12.41 3.60
C GLU A 211 24.35 -11.12 4.42
N GLU A 212 23.90 -9.97 3.92
CA GLU A 212 23.95 -8.70 4.68
C GLU A 212 23.17 -8.78 5.99
N ILE A 213 21.94 -9.31 5.94
CA ILE A 213 21.08 -9.46 7.12
C ILE A 213 21.69 -10.42 8.14
N ASP A 214 22.23 -11.56 7.69
CA ASP A 214 22.85 -12.57 8.55
C ASP A 214 24.09 -11.96 9.24
N ALA A 215 24.95 -11.25 8.50
CA ALA A 215 26.11 -10.55 9.06
C ALA A 215 25.71 -9.50 10.12
N TYR A 216 24.67 -8.71 9.84
CA TYR A 216 24.13 -7.74 10.80
C TYR A 216 23.57 -8.43 12.06
N THR A 217 22.76 -9.48 11.87
CA THR A 217 22.09 -10.17 12.97
C THR A 217 23.09 -10.90 13.87
N GLU A 218 24.16 -11.47 13.30
CA GLU A 218 25.26 -12.05 14.06
C GLU A 218 25.94 -11.03 14.98
N GLN A 219 26.23 -9.83 14.45
CA GLN A 219 26.88 -8.76 15.20
C GLN A 219 25.98 -8.16 16.31
N TYR A 220 24.68 -7.94 16.03
CA TYR A 220 23.81 -7.16 16.91
C TYR A 220 22.88 -8.00 17.80
N THR A 221 22.46 -9.19 17.38
CA THR A 221 21.57 -10.07 18.18
C THR A 221 22.27 -11.32 18.71
N LYS A 222 23.61 -11.42 18.55
CA LYS A 222 24.42 -12.61 18.84
C LYS A 222 23.88 -13.87 18.15
N GLY A 223 23.37 -13.71 16.92
CA GLY A 223 22.84 -14.81 16.11
C GLY A 223 21.41 -15.26 16.48
N SER A 224 20.70 -14.53 17.33
CA SER A 224 19.30 -14.85 17.64
C SER A 224 18.36 -14.38 16.52
N ARG A 225 17.90 -15.34 15.70
CA ARG A 225 16.86 -15.12 14.67
C ARG A 225 15.45 -14.91 15.22
N SER A 226 15.28 -14.96 16.54
CA SER A 226 13.97 -14.75 17.19
C SER A 226 13.59 -13.27 17.37
N GLN A 227 14.54 -12.35 17.16
CA GLN A 227 14.30 -10.92 17.21
C GLN A 227 13.95 -10.38 15.82
N LEU A 228 12.93 -9.52 15.75
CA LEU A 228 12.57 -8.84 14.50
C LEU A 228 13.63 -7.81 14.13
N ILE A 229 13.88 -7.67 12.82
CA ILE A 229 14.58 -6.50 12.28
C ILE A 229 13.66 -5.29 12.45
N LEU A 230 14.15 -4.27 13.15
CA LEU A 230 13.45 -3.03 13.46
C LEU A 230 13.70 -1.99 12.36
N PHE A 231 12.85 -0.97 12.27
CA PHE A 231 13.05 0.10 11.30
C PHE A 231 14.33 0.90 11.56
N GLU A 232 14.75 0.99 12.82
CA GLU A 232 15.99 1.64 13.24
C GLU A 232 17.23 0.97 12.63
N ASP A 233 17.18 -0.34 12.38
CA ASP A 233 18.27 -1.13 11.78
C ASP A 233 18.51 -0.78 10.31
N ARG A 234 17.55 -0.11 9.67
CA ARG A 234 17.58 0.26 8.25
C ARG A 234 18.82 1.07 7.85
N ALA A 235 19.39 1.85 8.77
CA ALA A 235 20.60 2.62 8.49
C ALA A 235 21.83 1.73 8.29
N ASN A 236 21.83 0.53 8.89
CA ASN A 236 22.94 -0.42 8.90
C ASN A 236 22.82 -1.51 7.83
N LEU A 237 21.74 -1.52 7.05
CA LEU A 237 21.41 -2.55 6.05
C LEU A 237 21.30 -1.92 4.64
N PRO A 238 22.38 -1.36 4.07
CA PRO A 238 22.32 -0.58 2.83
C PRO A 238 21.81 -1.35 1.61
N TYR A 239 22.11 -2.65 1.49
CA TYR A 239 21.65 -3.52 0.40
C TYR A 239 20.15 -3.85 0.57
N THR A 240 19.75 -4.30 1.75
CA THR A 240 18.37 -4.68 2.08
C THR A 240 17.42 -3.47 2.10
N ARG A 241 17.95 -2.29 2.42
CA ARG A 241 17.23 -1.01 2.35
C ARG A 241 16.71 -0.69 0.95
N MET A 242 17.12 -1.44 -0.08
CA MET A 242 16.76 -1.13 -1.45
C MET A 242 15.26 -1.00 -1.66
N LYS A 243 14.89 0.11 -2.28
CA LYS A 243 13.53 0.61 -2.42
C LYS A 243 12.94 0.14 -3.74
N MET A 244 12.28 -1.01 -3.72
CA MET A 244 11.38 -1.42 -4.80
C MET A 244 10.20 -0.46 -4.87
N ASN A 245 10.05 0.25 -5.98
CA ASN A 245 8.76 0.79 -6.37
C ASN A 245 8.66 0.94 -7.89
N LEU A 246 7.46 0.63 -8.40
CA LEU A 246 7.00 0.86 -9.76
C LEU A 246 6.09 2.09 -9.80
N ASN A 247 6.45 3.07 -10.63
CA ASN A 247 5.60 3.70 -11.66
C ASN A 247 6.06 5.13 -11.94
N MET A 248 7.17 5.19 -12.69
CA MET A 248 7.53 6.17 -13.70
C MET A 248 8.47 5.42 -14.65
N TRP A 249 7.96 4.31 -15.22
CA TRP A 249 8.75 3.26 -15.85
C TRP A 249 9.81 3.83 -16.79
N LYS A 250 9.42 4.76 -17.67
CA LYS A 250 10.33 5.41 -18.61
C LYS A 250 11.45 6.23 -17.95
N MET A 251 11.18 6.90 -16.82
CA MET A 251 12.22 7.64 -16.10
C MET A 251 13.19 6.68 -15.41
N MET A 252 12.69 5.58 -14.85
CA MET A 252 13.50 4.57 -14.17
C MET A 252 14.18 3.57 -15.12
N HIS A 253 13.76 3.56 -16.40
CA HIS A 253 14.33 2.73 -17.46
C HIS A 253 15.00 3.55 -18.56
N ASP A 254 15.34 4.81 -18.27
CA ASP A 254 16.11 5.64 -19.18
C ASP A 254 17.55 5.09 -19.23
N PRO A 255 18.02 4.56 -20.37
CA PRO A 255 19.37 3.99 -20.48
C PRO A 255 20.48 5.05 -20.33
N GLU A 256 20.18 6.34 -20.48
CA GLU A 256 21.14 7.43 -20.23
C GLU A 256 21.35 7.68 -18.73
N VAL A 257 20.37 7.34 -17.89
CA VAL A 257 20.41 7.54 -16.44
C VAL A 257 20.73 6.24 -15.70
N TYR A 258 20.24 5.11 -16.21
CA TYR A 258 20.33 3.79 -15.59
C TYR A 258 21.02 2.80 -16.54
N GLU A 259 22.28 2.47 -16.27
CA GLU A 259 23.02 1.39 -16.97
C GLU A 259 22.28 0.02 -16.92
N GLN A 260 21.94 -0.62 -18.04
CA GLN A 260 21.14 -1.86 -18.03
C GLN A 260 19.81 -1.69 -17.26
N PRO A 261 18.91 -0.80 -17.71
CA PRO A 261 17.72 -0.40 -16.94
C PRO A 261 16.74 -1.55 -16.67
N ASP A 262 16.63 -2.49 -17.60
CA ASP A 262 15.73 -3.64 -17.49
C ASP A 262 16.23 -4.71 -16.52
N ARG A 263 17.50 -4.60 -16.07
CA ARG A 263 18.09 -5.56 -15.13
C ARG A 263 17.82 -5.11 -13.70
N PHE A 264 17.19 -5.99 -12.91
CA PHE A 264 17.09 -5.82 -11.47
C PHE A 264 18.47 -5.95 -10.81
N MET A 265 19.14 -4.80 -10.60
CA MET A 265 20.53 -4.70 -10.13
C MET A 265 20.62 -3.75 -8.91
N PRO A 266 20.51 -4.28 -7.69
CA PRO A 266 20.60 -3.47 -6.48
C PRO A 266 21.89 -2.68 -6.29
N GLU A 267 23.00 -3.28 -6.70
CA GLU A 267 24.35 -2.77 -6.50
C GLU A 267 24.58 -1.43 -7.21
N ARG A 268 23.74 -1.10 -8.20
CA ARG A 268 23.70 0.20 -8.87
C ARG A 268 23.61 1.37 -7.89
N TYR A 269 22.98 1.18 -6.73
CA TYR A 269 22.79 2.22 -5.72
C TYR A 269 23.85 2.19 -4.61
N LEU A 270 24.80 1.25 -4.67
CA LEU A 270 25.87 1.05 -3.68
C LEU A 270 27.23 1.56 -4.19
N VAL A 271 27.21 2.69 -4.87
CA VAL A 271 28.40 3.37 -5.42
C VAL A 271 28.50 4.79 -4.84
N GLU A 272 29.65 5.45 -5.00
CA GLU A 272 29.89 6.79 -4.44
C GLU A 272 28.92 7.84 -5.03
N ASN A 273 28.60 7.74 -6.31
CA ASN A 273 27.66 8.61 -7.02
C ASN A 273 26.53 7.79 -7.67
N PRO A 274 25.55 7.31 -6.88
CA PRO A 274 24.50 6.47 -7.42
C PRO A 274 23.55 7.30 -8.29
N PRO A 275 22.91 6.67 -9.31
CA PRO A 275 21.84 7.33 -10.04
C PRO A 275 20.66 7.65 -9.11
N PRO A 276 19.74 8.56 -9.52
CA PRO A 276 18.57 8.88 -8.72
C PRO A 276 17.81 7.64 -8.25
N GLU A 277 17.48 7.58 -6.96
CA GLU A 277 16.78 6.41 -6.43
C GLU A 277 15.36 6.31 -7.02
N PRO A 278 14.85 5.10 -7.31
CA PRO A 278 13.48 4.89 -7.83
C PRO A 278 12.41 5.53 -6.96
N GLU A 279 12.68 5.64 -5.66
CA GLU A 279 11.77 6.26 -4.69
C GLU A 279 11.51 7.74 -4.94
N SER A 280 12.50 8.46 -5.49
CA SER A 280 12.35 9.87 -5.88
C SER A 280 11.26 10.06 -6.93
N TYR A 281 10.87 8.96 -7.59
CA TYR A 281 9.95 8.94 -8.70
C TYR A 281 8.64 8.21 -8.38
N ALA A 282 8.74 7.07 -7.72
CA ALA A 282 7.62 6.18 -7.43
C ALA A 282 6.47 6.80 -6.62
N PHE A 283 6.78 7.77 -5.76
CA PHE A 283 5.77 8.44 -4.95
C PHE A 283 5.27 9.74 -5.57
N ALA A 284 5.54 9.95 -6.87
CA ALA A 284 5.33 11.19 -7.60
C ALA A 284 6.12 12.37 -7.00
N PHE A 285 5.83 13.59 -7.45
CA PHE A 285 6.60 14.80 -7.08
C PHE A 285 5.71 16.01 -6.81
N GLY A 286 6.30 17.02 -6.16
CA GLY A 286 5.70 18.32 -5.93
C GLY A 286 4.42 18.29 -5.07
N ARG A 287 3.45 19.13 -5.41
CA ARG A 287 2.20 19.32 -4.63
C ARG A 287 1.27 18.12 -4.62
N ARG A 288 1.58 17.05 -5.37
CA ARG A 288 0.80 15.81 -5.47
C ARG A 288 1.56 14.58 -4.97
N ILE A 289 2.77 14.74 -4.43
CA ILE A 289 3.56 13.64 -3.84
C ILE A 289 2.71 12.82 -2.85
N CYS A 290 2.93 11.51 -2.81
CA CYS A 290 2.25 10.62 -1.88
C CYS A 290 2.44 11.12 -0.44
N PRO A 291 1.37 11.24 0.36
CA PRO A 291 1.50 11.63 1.76
C PRO A 291 1.99 10.47 2.64
N GLY A 292 1.82 9.22 2.19
CA GLY A 292 2.14 8.01 2.94
C GLY A 292 3.59 7.54 2.87
N VAL A 293 4.49 8.27 2.20
CA VAL A 293 5.88 7.84 1.91
C VAL A 293 6.58 7.28 3.14
N ALA A 294 6.53 8.00 4.28
CA ALA A 294 7.22 7.57 5.49
C ALA A 294 6.63 6.29 6.07
N THR A 295 5.30 6.18 6.16
CA THR A 295 4.61 4.98 6.65
C THR A 295 4.83 3.79 5.73
N SER A 296 4.76 3.97 4.41
CA SER A 296 5.05 2.92 3.43
C SER A 296 6.48 2.39 3.58
N LYS A 297 7.47 3.27 3.78
CA LYS A 297 8.86 2.87 4.04
C LYS A 297 9.00 2.01 5.29
N HIS A 298 8.34 2.40 6.38
CA HIS A 298 8.40 1.65 7.63
C HIS A 298 7.87 0.23 7.40
N MET A 299 6.65 0.13 6.88
CA MET A 299 5.98 -1.14 6.67
C MET A 299 6.72 -2.05 5.69
N LEU A 300 7.10 -1.54 4.50
CA LEU A 300 7.75 -2.35 3.46
C LEU A 300 9.12 -2.84 3.94
N PHE A 301 9.92 -1.98 4.57
CA PHE A 301 11.23 -2.39 5.09
C PHE A 301 11.08 -3.46 6.18
N ILE A 302 10.21 -3.24 7.17
CA ILE A 302 9.98 -4.21 8.24
C ILE A 302 9.51 -5.55 7.66
N ALA A 303 8.56 -5.53 6.72
CA ALA A 303 8.03 -6.74 6.10
C ALA A 303 9.12 -7.49 5.31
N MET A 304 9.76 -6.83 4.35
CA MET A 304 10.70 -7.44 3.41
C MET A 304 11.95 -7.96 4.13
N SER A 305 12.54 -7.16 5.03
CA SER A 305 13.73 -7.57 5.79
C SER A 305 13.46 -8.79 6.65
N ASN A 306 12.32 -8.83 7.36
CA ASN A 306 11.98 -9.99 8.19
C ASN A 306 11.66 -11.23 7.35
N VAL A 307 11.05 -11.08 6.16
CA VAL A 307 10.86 -12.21 5.22
C VAL A 307 12.21 -12.76 4.76
N LEU A 308 13.13 -11.90 4.31
CA LEU A 308 14.46 -12.32 3.83
C LEU A 308 15.30 -13.01 4.91
N ALA A 309 15.17 -12.53 6.16
CA ALA A 309 15.87 -13.08 7.32
C ALA A 309 15.42 -14.50 7.70
N ASN A 310 14.16 -14.86 7.43
CA ASN A 310 13.56 -16.09 7.95
C ASN A 310 13.11 -17.09 6.87
N PHE A 311 12.97 -16.66 5.61
CA PHE A 311 12.47 -17.50 4.53
C PHE A 311 13.37 -17.45 3.30
N THR A 312 13.39 -18.57 2.57
CA THR A 312 13.88 -18.63 1.19
C THR A 312 12.70 -18.70 0.24
N ILE A 313 12.63 -17.73 -0.67
CA ILE A 313 11.60 -17.67 -1.70
C ILE A 313 12.15 -18.38 -2.93
N GLY A 314 11.38 -19.32 -3.48
CA GLY A 314 11.78 -20.10 -4.65
C GLY A 314 10.60 -20.32 -5.58
N LYS A 315 10.90 -20.81 -6.79
CA LYS A 315 9.89 -21.14 -7.79
C LYS A 315 8.98 -22.26 -7.27
N ALA A 316 7.69 -22.16 -7.58
CA ALA A 316 6.78 -23.27 -7.38
C ALA A 316 7.20 -24.44 -8.30
N LYS A 317 6.89 -25.67 -7.88
CA LYS A 317 7.17 -26.87 -8.68
C LYS A 317 5.89 -27.42 -9.30
N ASP A 318 5.96 -27.85 -10.55
CA ASP A 318 4.88 -28.56 -11.23
C ASP A 318 4.74 -30.01 -10.69
N GLU A 319 3.76 -30.76 -11.20
CA GLU A 319 3.53 -32.16 -10.82
C GLU A 319 4.73 -33.08 -11.06
N ARG A 320 5.68 -32.66 -11.89
CA ARG A 320 6.91 -33.39 -12.24
C ARG A 320 8.12 -32.89 -11.44
N GLY A 321 7.95 -31.93 -10.53
CA GLY A 321 9.01 -31.37 -9.71
C GLY A 321 9.86 -30.30 -10.42
N LEU A 322 9.46 -29.85 -11.61
CA LEU A 322 10.13 -28.82 -12.40
C LEU A 322 9.69 -27.43 -11.97
N ASP A 323 10.61 -26.48 -12.04
CA ASP A 323 10.35 -25.10 -11.66
C ASP A 323 9.37 -24.41 -12.63
N ILE A 324 8.31 -23.85 -12.06
CA ILE A 324 7.38 -22.97 -12.74
C ILE A 324 7.99 -21.57 -12.71
N THR A 325 8.39 -21.05 -13.86
CA THR A 325 8.87 -19.67 -13.98
C THR A 325 7.67 -18.73 -14.19
N PRO A 326 7.39 -17.81 -13.25
CA PRO A 326 6.31 -16.84 -13.41
C PRO A 326 6.56 -15.92 -14.61
N GLU A 327 5.50 -15.53 -15.32
CA GLU A 327 5.59 -14.50 -16.37
C GLU A 327 5.67 -13.11 -15.73
N GLU A 328 6.60 -12.28 -16.21
CA GLU A 328 6.65 -10.84 -15.91
C GLU A 328 5.55 -10.13 -16.72
N ARG A 329 4.29 -10.24 -16.28
CA ARG A 329 3.19 -9.47 -16.88
C ARG A 329 3.04 -8.12 -16.20
N TYR A 330 3.26 -7.06 -16.97
CA TYR A 330 2.82 -5.72 -16.62
C TYR A 330 1.37 -5.53 -17.05
N SER A 331 0.53 -5.05 -16.15
CA SER A 331 -0.83 -4.64 -16.50
C SER A 331 -0.90 -3.18 -16.91
N SER A 332 -1.99 -2.86 -17.60
CA SER A 332 -2.41 -1.49 -17.88
C SER A 332 -3.25 -0.88 -16.75
N ASP A 333 -3.58 -1.64 -15.71
CA ASP A 333 -4.38 -1.17 -14.60
C ASP A 333 -3.50 -0.44 -13.57
N LEU A 334 -4.09 0.47 -12.79
CA LEU A 334 -3.34 1.35 -11.88
C LEU A 334 -2.48 0.58 -10.85
N THR A 335 -2.82 -0.68 -10.54
CA THR A 335 -2.17 -1.46 -9.49
C THR A 335 -2.05 -2.97 -9.73
N ARG A 336 -2.54 -3.56 -10.84
CA ARG A 336 -2.55 -5.04 -11.00
C ARG A 336 -2.42 -5.53 -12.40
#